data_AF-A0A942ULE9-F1
#
_entry.id   AF-A0A942ULE9-F1
#
_cell.length_a   1.000
_cell.length_b   1.000
_cell.length_c   1.000
_cell.angle_alpha   90.00
_cell.angle_beta   90.00
_cell.angle_gamma   90.00
#
_symmetry.space_group_name_H-M   'P 1'
#
loop_
_entity.id
_entity.type
_entity.pdbx_description
1 polymer ?
#
loop_
_entity_poly.entity_id
_entity_poly.type
_entity_poly.pdbx_seq_one_letter_code
_entity_poly.pdbx_strand_id
1 'polypeptide(L)'
;MRSLKGKILSGFLIVIGLVLIMGGANFLFTTITNNQTAKVMDEELPVLLLAEKLNQNITERTSLARGYLLYGQKAYFSTFEAATEESRQLEKELLALAPTIKKR
;
A
#
# COMPACT_ATOMS: atom_id res chain seq x y z
N MET A 1 31.68 -4.86 -47.08
CA MET A 1 32.13 -4.19 -45.84
C MET A 1 33.67 -4.09 -45.80
N ARG A 2 34.30 -3.28 -46.66
CA ARG A 2 35.78 -3.13 -46.70
C ARG A 2 36.27 -1.68 -46.62
N SER A 3 35.38 -0.71 -46.36
CA SER A 3 35.77 0.69 -46.12
C SER A 3 35.62 1.03 -44.63
N LEU A 4 36.54 1.82 -44.11
CA LEU A 4 36.54 2.30 -42.72
C LEU A 4 35.22 2.97 -42.32
N LYS A 5 34.61 3.70 -43.26
CA LYS A 5 33.29 4.34 -43.14
C LYS A 5 32.17 3.33 -42.84
N GLY A 6 32.20 2.15 -43.44
CA GLY A 6 31.18 1.11 -43.22
C GLY A 6 31.23 0.49 -41.82
N LYS A 7 32.44 0.32 -41.24
CA LYS A 7 32.61 -0.18 -39.87
C LYS A 7 32.12 0.82 -38.82
N ILE A 8 32.36 2.11 -39.05
CA ILE A 8 31.88 3.18 -38.18
C ILE A 8 30.34 3.24 -38.22
N LEU A 9 29.75 3.16 -39.42
CA LEU A 9 28.30 3.19 -39.58
C LEU A 9 27.60 1.98 -38.94
N SER A 10 28.17 0.77 -39.04
CA SER A 10 27.61 -0.41 -38.37
C SER A 10 27.66 -0.31 -36.85
N GLY A 11 28.76 0.21 -36.28
CA GLY A 11 28.85 0.45 -34.84
C GLY A 11 27.82 1.46 -34.36
N PHE A 12 27.63 2.54 -35.12
CA PHE A 12 26.62 3.55 -34.82
C PHE A 12 25.19 2.99 -34.85
N LEU A 13 24.86 2.13 -35.82
CA LEU A 13 23.55 1.47 -35.90
C LEU A 13 23.28 0.52 -34.72
N ILE A 14 24.31 -0.18 -34.24
CA ILE A 14 24.19 -1.03 -33.05
C ILE A 14 23.85 -0.18 -31.83
N VAL A 15 24.53 0.96 -31.65
CA VAL A 15 24.25 1.89 -30.54
C VAL A 15 22.81 2.41 -30.62
N ILE A 16 22.34 2.81 -31.81
CA ILE A 16 20.94 3.22 -32.01
C ILE A 16 19.97 2.10 -31.62
N GLY A 17 20.23 0.86 -32.07
CA GLY A 17 19.39 -0.29 -31.74
C GLY A 17 19.31 -0.54 -30.23
N LEU A 18 20.45 -0.46 -29.54
CA LEU A 18 20.49 -0.59 -28.08
C LEU A 18 19.70 0.53 -27.38
N VAL A 19 19.80 1.78 -27.85
CA VAL A 19 19.03 2.90 -27.30
C VAL A 19 17.52 2.70 -27.50
N LEU A 20 17.09 2.22 -28.66
CA LEU A 20 15.68 1.93 -28.93
C LEU A 20 15.15 0.81 -28.04
N ILE A 21 15.92 -0.28 -27.89
CA ILE A 21 15.57 -1.39 -26.99
C ILE A 21 15.47 -0.87 -25.56
N MET A 22 16.43 -0.05 -25.11
CA MET A 22 16.43 0.52 -23.77
C MET A 22 15.23 1.45 -23.56
N GLY A 23 14.88 2.27 -24.55
CA GLY A 23 13.69 3.13 -24.49
C GLY A 23 12.39 2.33 -24.40
N GLY A 24 12.24 1.29 -25.23
CA GLY A 24 11.07 0.41 -25.19
C GLY A 24 10.96 -0.35 -23.86
N ALA A 25 12.07 -0.90 -23.36
CA ALA A 25 12.10 -1.57 -22.07
C ALA A 25 11.74 -0.61 -20.93
N ASN A 26 12.35 0.58 -20.87
CA ASN A 26 12.03 1.58 -19.85
C ASN A 26 10.54 1.94 -19.88
N PHE A 27 9.96 2.16 -21.06
CA PHE A 27 8.53 2.47 -21.17
C PHE A 27 7.64 1.38 -20.56
N LEU A 28 7.93 0.11 -20.85
CA LEU A 28 7.23 -1.04 -20.28
C LEU A 28 7.40 -1.11 -18.76
N PHE A 29 8.64 -1.03 -18.27
CA PHE A 29 8.94 -1.10 -16.85
C PHE A 29 8.31 0.06 -16.08
N THR A 30 8.39 1.29 -16.58
CA THR A 30 7.76 2.47 -15.95
C THR A 30 6.24 2.29 -15.83
N THR A 31 5.59 1.74 -16.86
CA THR A 31 4.14 1.50 -16.82
C THR A 31 3.78 0.45 -15.76
N ILE A 32 4.55 -0.64 -15.68
CA ILE A 32 4.34 -1.69 -14.68
C ILE A 32 4.56 -1.11 -13.27
N THR A 33 5.66 -0.40 -13.06
CA THR A 33 5.98 0.23 -11.77
C THR A 33 4.90 1.22 -11.35
N ASN A 34 4.43 2.09 -12.25
CA ASN A 34 3.37 3.05 -11.94
C ASN A 34 2.07 2.35 -11.51
N ASN A 35 1.69 1.26 -12.20
CA ASN A 35 0.50 0.49 -11.84
C ASN A 35 0.65 -0.21 -10.48
N GLN A 36 1.84 -0.72 -10.17
CA GLN A 36 2.14 -1.33 -8.87
C GLN A 36 2.12 -0.28 -7.75
N THR A 37 2.72 0.89 -7.98
CA THR A 37 2.70 2.01 -7.04
C THR A 37 1.27 2.47 -6.78
N ALA A 38 0.45 2.63 -7.82
CA ALA A 38 -0.96 2.98 -7.67
C ALA A 38 -1.71 1.95 -6.81
N LYS A 39 -1.49 0.65 -7.05
CA LYS A 39 -2.09 -0.43 -6.23
C LYS A 39 -1.71 -0.31 -4.75
N VAL A 40 -0.44 -0.08 -4.45
CA VAL A 40 0.02 0.08 -3.07
C VAL A 40 -0.64 1.30 -2.43
N MET A 41 -0.70 2.42 -3.15
CA MET A 41 -1.26 3.67 -2.63
C MET A 41 -2.77 3.62 -2.42
N ASP A 42 -3.51 3.03 -3.37
CA ASP A 42 -4.96 3.12 -3.42
C ASP A 42 -5.66 1.93 -2.75
N GLU A 43 -4.98 0.78 -2.64
CA GLU A 43 -5.56 -0.44 -2.07
C GLU A 43 -4.87 -0.85 -0.76
N GLU A 44 -3.55 -1.01 -0.77
CA GLU A 44 -2.83 -1.67 0.33
C GLU A 44 -2.59 -0.73 1.52
N LEU A 45 -2.19 0.53 1.27
CA LEU A 45 -1.97 1.52 2.33
C LEU A 45 -3.23 1.86 3.13
N PRO A 46 -4.41 2.12 2.53
CA PRO A 46 -5.64 2.38 3.29
C PRO A 46 -6.02 1.24 4.22
N VAL A 47 -5.87 0.00 3.76
CA VAL A 47 -6.13 -1.21 4.56
C VAL A 47 -5.17 -1.30 5.74
N LEU A 48 -3.87 -1.05 5.50
CA LEU A 48 -2.87 -1.04 6.57
C LEU A 48 -3.14 0.03 7.62
N LEU A 49 -3.51 1.24 7.19
CA LEU A 49 -3.82 2.35 8.11
C LEU A 49 -5.05 2.05 8.98
N LEU A 50 -6.10 1.44 8.41
CA LEU A 50 -7.28 1.04 9.17
C LEU A 50 -6.98 -0.09 10.15
N ALA A 51 -6.19 -1.07 9.73
CA ALA A 51 -5.75 -2.15 10.62
C ALA A 51 -4.93 -1.63 11.81
N GLU A 52 -4.04 -0.65 11.56
CA GLU A 52 -3.27 -0.01 12.63
C GLU A 52 -4.16 0.79 13.59
N LYS A 53 -5.14 1.55 13.09
CA LYS A 53 -6.13 2.23 13.94
C LYS A 53 -6.92 1.24 14.80
N LEU A 54 -7.34 0.11 14.21
CA LEU A 54 -8.04 -0.95 14.95
C LEU A 54 -7.15 -1.54 16.06
N ASN A 55 -5.87 -1.76 15.79
CA ASN A 55 -4.90 -2.23 16.77
C ASN A 55 -4.71 -1.24 17.94
N GLN A 56 -4.62 0.07 17.64
CA GLN A 56 -4.57 1.13 18.65
C GLN A 56 -5.85 1.14 19.50
N ASN A 57 -7.01 1.04 18.87
CA ASN A 57 -8.29 0.98 19.55
C ASN A 57 -8.41 -0.24 20.48
N ILE A 58 -7.95 -1.43 20.06
CA ILE A 58 -7.89 -2.63 20.91
C ILE A 58 -6.99 -2.38 22.13
N THR A 59 -5.84 -1.73 21.92
CA THR A 59 -4.91 -1.38 23.01
C THR A 59 -5.57 -0.43 24.01
N GLU A 60 -6.26 0.60 23.52
CA GLU A 60 -7.02 1.54 24.35
C GLU A 60 -8.12 0.84 25.13
N ARG A 61 -8.97 0.05 24.47
CA ARG A 61 -10.04 -0.73 25.11
C ARG A 61 -9.50 -1.68 26.18
N THR A 62 -8.36 -2.31 25.91
CA THR A 62 -7.70 -3.18 26.90
C THR A 62 -7.22 -2.38 28.12
N SER A 63 -6.66 -1.18 27.90
CA SER A 63 -6.25 -0.28 28.98
C SER A 63 -7.45 0.19 29.82
N LEU A 64 -8.54 0.60 29.16
CA LEU A 64 -9.78 1.05 29.81
C LEU A 64 -10.43 -0.08 30.61
N ALA A 65 -10.48 -1.29 30.07
CA ALA A 65 -10.98 -2.46 30.80
C ALA A 65 -10.17 -2.72 32.08
N ARG A 66 -8.83 -2.66 32.00
CA ARG A 66 -7.97 -2.77 33.19
C ARG A 66 -8.19 -1.64 34.18
N GLY A 67 -8.30 -0.40 33.70
CA GLY A 67 -8.57 0.77 34.55
C GLY A 67 -9.90 0.66 35.28
N TYR A 68 -10.95 0.20 34.60
CA TYR A 68 -12.24 -0.07 35.23
C TYR A 68 -12.13 -1.16 36.31
N LEU A 69 -11.44 -2.28 36.04
CA LEU A 69 -11.25 -3.35 37.01
C LEU A 69 -10.47 -2.90 38.25
N LEU A 70 -9.48 -2.03 38.09
CA LEU A 70 -8.63 -1.55 39.19
C LEU A 70 -9.30 -0.47 40.05
N TYR A 71 -10.08 0.43 39.43
CA TYR A 71 -10.57 1.63 40.11
C TYR A 71 -12.09 1.72 40.21
N GLY A 72 -12.85 0.88 39.49
CA GLY A 72 -14.31 0.84 39.51
C GLY A 72 -15.00 2.11 38.98
N GLN A 73 -14.26 3.04 38.39
CA GLN A 73 -14.81 4.33 37.96
C GLN A 73 -15.61 4.18 36.67
N LYS A 74 -16.87 4.62 36.68
CA LYS A 74 -17.77 4.57 35.50
C LYS A 74 -17.21 5.28 34.27
N ALA A 75 -16.34 6.27 34.45
CA ALA A 75 -15.69 6.96 33.34
C ALA A 75 -14.94 5.99 32.41
N TYR A 76 -14.19 5.02 32.96
CA TYR A 76 -13.48 4.02 32.16
C TYR A 76 -14.43 3.15 31.34
N PHE A 77 -15.59 2.77 31.91
CA PHE A 77 -16.60 2.00 31.20
C PHE A 77 -17.24 2.80 30.06
N SER A 78 -17.60 4.07 30.31
CA SER A 78 -18.17 4.94 29.27
C SER A 78 -17.21 5.14 28.11
N THR A 79 -15.91 5.36 28.37
CA THR A 79 -14.91 5.50 27.31
C THR A 79 -14.68 4.17 26.58
N PHE A 80 -14.74 3.04 27.29
CA PHE A 80 -14.64 1.72 26.68
C PHE A 80 -15.77 1.45 25.68
N GLU A 81 -17.01 1.84 26.01
CA GLU A 81 -18.14 1.72 25.10
C GLU A 81 -17.97 2.61 23.86
N ALA A 82 -17.51 3.85 24.03
CA ALA A 82 -17.23 4.75 22.91
C ALA A 82 -16.15 4.17 21.98
N ALA A 83 -15.02 3.72 22.53
CA ALA A 83 -13.96 3.07 21.77
C ALA A 83 -14.45 1.77 21.10
N THR A 84 -15.37 1.03 21.72
CA THR A 84 -15.97 -0.16 21.11
C THR A 84 -16.84 0.19 19.89
N GLU A 85 -17.57 1.30 19.92
CA GLU A 85 -18.34 1.74 18.76
C GLU A 85 -17.43 2.21 17.62
N GLU A 86 -16.34 2.92 17.93
CA GLU A 86 -15.32 3.26 16.95
C GLU A 86 -14.70 2.01 16.31
N SER A 87 -14.34 0.99 17.10
CA SER A 87 -13.85 -0.31 16.62
C SER A 87 -14.78 -0.90 15.57
N ARG A 88 -16.09 -0.87 15.82
CA ARG A 88 -17.10 -1.41 14.88
C ARG A 88 -17.16 -0.62 13.58
N GLN A 89 -16.95 0.70 13.63
CA GLN A 89 -16.89 1.53 12.42
C GLN A 89 -15.64 1.21 11.61
N LEU A 90 -14.47 1.14 12.26
CA LEU A 90 -13.21 0.75 11.63
C LEU A 90 -13.28 -0.65 11.00
N GLU A 91 -13.87 -1.62 11.70
CA GLU A 91 -14.10 -2.98 11.17
C GLU A 91 -15.01 -2.96 9.94
N LYS A 92 -16.09 -2.17 9.94
CA LYS A 92 -16.98 -2.02 8.78
C LYS A 92 -16.25 -1.41 7.59
N GLU A 93 -15.44 -0.37 7.80
CA GLU A 93 -14.63 0.26 6.75
C GLU A 93 -13.61 -0.73 6.18
N LEU A 94 -12.92 -1.48 7.04
CA LEU A 94 -11.96 -2.50 6.63
C LEU A 94 -12.63 -3.63 5.82
N LEU A 95 -13.81 -4.08 6.25
CA LEU A 95 -14.60 -5.09 5.53
C LEU A 95 -15.17 -4.57 4.21
N ALA A 96 -15.41 -3.27 4.07
CA ALA A 96 -15.82 -2.66 2.80
C ALA A 96 -14.67 -2.63 1.78
N LEU A 97 -13.42 -2.60 2.26
CA LEU A 97 -12.22 -2.67 1.43
C LEU A 97 -11.80 -4.12 1.13
N ALA A 98 -12.12 -5.11 1.96
CA ALA A 98 -11.77 -6.52 1.74
C ALA A 98 -12.19 -7.13 0.36
N PRO A 99 -13.34 -6.75 -0.26
CA PRO A 99 -13.75 -7.25 -1.57
C PRO A 99 -12.82 -6.85 -2.72
N THR A 100 -12.05 -5.75 -2.59
CA THR A 100 -11.09 -5.34 -3.62
C THR A 100 -9.87 -6.26 -3.64
N ILE A 101 -9.52 -6.87 -2.51
CA ILE A 101 -8.37 -7.78 -2.38
C ILE A 101 -8.69 -9.20 -2.88
N LYS A 102 -9.91 -9.71 -2.62
CA LYS A 102 -10.27 -11.12 -2.86
C LYS A 102 -10.60 -11.46 -4.33
N LYS A 103 -10.70 -10.47 -5.23
CA LYS A 103 -11.08 -10.67 -6.64
C LYS A 103 -9.89 -10.92 -7.59
N ARG A 104 -8.68 -11.18 -7.08
CA ARG A 104 -7.51 -11.56 -7.88
C ARG A 104 -7.00 -12.94 -7.51
#